data_AF-A0A7S0UP28-F1
#
_entry.id   AF-A0A7S0UP28-F1
#
_cell.length_a   1.000
_cell.length_b   1.000
_cell.length_c   1.000
_cell.angle_alpha   90.00
_cell.angle_beta   90.00
_cell.angle_gamma   90.00
#
_symmetry.space_group_name_H-M   'P 1'
#
loop_
_entity.id
_entity.type
_entity.pdbx_description
1 polymer ?
#
loop_
_entity_poly.entity_id
_entity_poly.type
_entity_poly.pdbx_seq_one_letter_code
_entity_poly.pdbx_strand_id
1 'polypeptide(L)'
;MARVDKIKPHWPGGFLSFLAAGGMMFGLLTAFFPPCRILFPMNVFLYIGVHVLGSVRGIQIMMLLAVVIHAFEAYLIRQICKNHNLNKEDVLGWVWLTLVIGYPAIAELKHVLSLKNA
;
A
#
# COMPACT_ATOMS: atom_id res chain seq x y z
N MET A 1 27.69 12.72 5.33
CA MET A 1 26.35 12.64 5.95
C MET A 1 26.37 11.53 6.98
N ALA A 2 25.96 11.79 8.22
CA ALA A 2 25.87 10.78 9.26
C ALA A 2 24.84 9.72 8.86
N ARG A 3 25.17 8.44 9.06
CA ARG A 3 24.27 7.31 8.77
C ARG A 3 23.17 7.32 9.84
N VAL A 4 21.91 7.48 9.45
CA VAL A 4 20.77 7.43 10.37
C VAL A 4 20.43 5.95 10.60
N ASP A 5 21.14 5.31 11.52
CA ASP A 5 21.21 3.84 11.62
C ASP A 5 19.92 3.12 12.05
N LYS A 6 18.81 3.83 12.29
CA LYS A 6 17.60 3.24 12.88
C LYS A 6 16.31 3.94 12.44
N ILE A 7 15.94 3.83 11.16
CA ILE A 7 14.56 4.12 10.70
C ILE A 7 13.95 2.82 10.21
N LYS A 8 13.55 1.99 11.18
CA LYS A 8 12.95 0.69 10.88
C LYS A 8 11.53 0.88 10.35
N PRO A 9 11.11 0.09 9.35
CA PRO A 9 9.72 0.05 8.93
C PRO A 9 8.82 -0.38 10.09
N HIS A 10 7.73 0.35 10.29
CA HIS A 10 6.67 -0.06 11.20
C HIS A 10 5.33 0.34 10.61
N TRP A 11 4.29 -0.37 11.04
CA TRP A 11 2.94 -0.08 10.58
C TRP A 11 2.53 1.33 11.04
N PRO A 12 1.99 2.18 10.15
CA PRO A 12 1.45 3.47 10.57
C PRO A 12 0.24 3.26 11.45
N GLY A 13 0.19 3.99 12.55
CA GLY A 13 -0.93 3.94 13.48
C GLY A 13 -2.25 4.36 12.82
N GLY A 14 -3.37 3.94 13.43
CA GLY A 14 -4.69 4.42 13.05
C GLY A 14 -5.47 3.49 12.11
N PHE A 15 -6.79 3.71 12.11
CA PHE A 15 -7.76 2.87 11.40
C PHE A 15 -7.58 2.90 9.87
N LEU A 16 -7.14 4.04 9.31
CA LEU A 16 -6.97 4.22 7.86
C LEU A 16 -5.93 3.27 7.26
N SER A 17 -4.85 2.97 7.97
CA SER A 17 -3.80 2.03 7.50
C SER A 17 -4.34 0.61 7.35
N PHE A 18 -5.20 0.19 8.29
CA PHE A 18 -5.87 -1.11 8.23
C PHE A 18 -6.92 -1.16 7.12
N LEU A 19 -7.68 -0.08 6.93
CA LEU A 19 -8.61 0.03 5.80
C LEU A 19 -7.89 -0.02 4.46
N ALA A 20 -6.75 0.65 4.31
CA ALA A 20 -5.95 0.63 3.08
C ALA A 20 -5.46 -0.80 2.78
N ALA A 21 -4.87 -1.48 3.77
CA ALA A 21 -4.40 -2.86 3.63
C ALA A 21 -5.55 -3.82 3.29
N GLY A 22 -6.66 -3.72 4.02
CA GLY A 22 -7.86 -4.51 3.80
C GLY A 22 -8.44 -4.26 2.41
N GLY A 23 -8.61 -2.99 2.03
CA GLY A 23 -9.11 -2.58 0.72
C GLY A 23 -8.24 -3.10 -0.42
N MET A 24 -6.92 -3.04 -0.29
CA MET A 24 -5.99 -3.59 -1.27
C MET A 24 -6.13 -5.11 -1.41
N MET A 25 -6.18 -5.83 -0.28
CA MET A 25 -6.35 -7.28 -0.26
C MET A 25 -7.70 -7.71 -0.86
N PHE A 26 -8.80 -7.13 -0.38
CA PHE A 26 -10.15 -7.43 -0.87
C PHE A 26 -10.32 -7.02 -2.34
N GLY A 27 -9.73 -5.89 -2.74
CA GLY A 27 -9.74 -5.42 -4.14
C GLY A 27 -9.05 -6.40 -5.07
N LEU A 28 -7.85 -6.87 -4.73
CA LEU A 28 -7.11 -7.85 -5.54
C LEU A 28 -7.87 -9.16 -5.66
N LEU A 29 -8.39 -9.65 -4.53
CA LEU A 29 -9.18 -10.86 -4.48
C LEU A 29 -10.44 -10.72 -5.36
N THR A 30 -11.16 -9.61 -5.25
CA THR A 30 -12.40 -9.36 -6.01
C THR A 30 -12.15 -9.15 -7.50
N ALA A 31 -11.02 -8.54 -7.88
CA ALA A 31 -10.69 -8.23 -9.27
C ALA A 31 -10.22 -9.45 -10.07
N PHE A 32 -9.43 -10.33 -9.45
CA PHE A 32 -8.70 -11.38 -10.17
C PHE A 32 -9.11 -12.80 -9.82
N PHE A 33 -9.84 -13.03 -8.73
CA PHE A 33 -10.32 -14.37 -8.37
C PHE A 33 -11.80 -14.52 -8.71
N PRO A 34 -12.21 -15.69 -9.23
CA PRO A 34 -13.62 -15.96 -9.49
C PRO A 34 -14.42 -15.99 -8.18
N PRO A 35 -15.71 -15.59 -8.21
CA PRO A 35 -16.57 -15.63 -7.04
C PRO A 35 -16.77 -17.07 -6.55
N CYS A 36 -16.15 -17.41 -5.42
CA CYS A 36 -16.32 -18.70 -4.75
C CYS A 36 -17.51 -18.65 -3.79
N ARG A 37 -18.36 -19.68 -3.78
CA ARG A 37 -19.53 -19.79 -2.88
C ARG A 37 -19.16 -19.71 -1.38
N ILE A 38 -17.91 -20.02 -1.03
CA ILE A 38 -17.40 -20.03 0.35
C ILE A 38 -17.00 -18.61 0.81
N LEU A 39 -16.71 -17.69 -0.12
CA LEU A 39 -16.24 -16.33 0.17
C LEU A 39 -17.38 -15.33 0.04
N PHE A 40 -18.46 -15.53 0.79
CA PHE A 40 -19.68 -14.70 0.75
C PHE A 40 -19.41 -13.18 0.83
N PRO A 41 -18.47 -12.67 1.64
CA PRO A 41 -18.16 -11.24 1.68
C PRO A 41 -17.66 -10.70 0.34
N MET A 42 -16.87 -11.48 -0.40
CA MET A 42 -16.31 -11.04 -1.68
C MET A 42 -17.39 -10.84 -2.76
N ASN A 43 -18.47 -11.62 -2.71
CA ASN A 43 -19.59 -11.45 -3.64
C ASN A 43 -20.31 -10.12 -3.43
N VAL A 44 -20.38 -9.63 -2.18
CA VAL A 44 -20.94 -8.31 -1.87
C VAL A 44 -20.05 -7.20 -2.43
N PHE A 45 -18.73 -7.28 -2.23
CA PHE A 45 -17.78 -6.32 -2.81
C PHE A 45 -17.78 -6.34 -4.33
N LEU A 46 -17.88 -7.53 -4.95
CA LEU A 46 -18.01 -7.67 -6.39
C LEU A 46 -19.28 -7.00 -6.90
N TYR A 47 -20.43 -7.25 -6.26
CA TYR A 47 -21.70 -6.65 -6.63
C TYR A 47 -21.65 -5.11 -6.54
N ILE A 48 -21.16 -4.59 -5.41
CA ILE A 48 -20.99 -3.13 -5.22
C ILE A 48 -20.03 -2.57 -6.28
N GLY A 49 -18.89 -3.23 -6.50
CA GLY A 49 -17.89 -2.81 -7.47
C GLY A 49 -18.44 -2.78 -8.91
N VAL A 50 -19.23 -3.78 -9.31
CA VAL A 50 -19.87 -3.82 -10.63
C VAL A 50 -20.94 -2.74 -10.73
N HIS A 51 -21.66 -2.45 -9.65
CA HIS A 51 -22.67 -1.39 -9.64
C HIS A 51 -22.03 0.01 -9.80
N VAL A 52 -20.87 0.25 -9.17
CA VAL A 52 -20.16 1.53 -9.24
C VAL A 52 -19.37 1.68 -10.55
N LEU A 53 -18.68 0.62 -11.00
CA LEU A 53 -17.76 0.66 -12.15
C LEU A 53 -18.38 0.09 -13.43
N GLY A 54 -19.64 -0.33 -13.39
CA GLY A 54 -20.43 -0.85 -14.50
C GLY A 54 -20.05 -2.25 -15.00
N SER A 55 -18.89 -2.79 -14.62
CA SER A 55 -18.45 -4.12 -15.07
C SER A 55 -17.32 -4.70 -14.23
N VAL A 56 -17.12 -6.02 -14.32
CA VAL A 56 -15.96 -6.73 -13.73
C VAL A 56 -14.65 -6.23 -14.34
N ARG A 57 -14.63 -5.94 -15.64
CA ARG A 57 -13.47 -5.35 -16.32
C ARG A 57 -13.12 -3.97 -15.74
N GLY A 58 -14.14 -3.18 -15.37
CA GLY A 58 -13.95 -1.90 -14.68
C GLY A 58 -13.21 -2.06 -13.34
N ILE A 59 -13.62 -3.05 -12.54
CA ILE A 59 -12.93 -3.39 -11.27
C ILE A 59 -11.47 -3.77 -11.53
N GLN A 60 -11.21 -4.63 -12.52
CA GLN A 60 -9.86 -5.04 -12.89
C GLN A 60 -8.96 -3.88 -13.30
N ILE A 61 -9.46 -2.97 -14.14
CA ILE A 61 -8.73 -1.78 -14.56
C ILE A 61 -8.41 -0.89 -13.35
N MET A 62 -9.40 -0.63 -12.49
CA MET A 62 -9.18 0.17 -11.28
C MET A 62 -8.15 -0.47 -10.35
N MET A 63 -8.18 -1.80 -10.21
CA MET A 63 -7.21 -2.50 -9.38
C MET A 63 -5.80 -2.45 -9.99
N LEU A 64 -5.66 -2.61 -11.31
CA LEU A 64 -4.37 -2.45 -11.99
C LEU A 64 -3.82 -1.03 -11.80
N LEU A 65 -4.67 0.00 -11.91
CA LEU A 65 -4.27 1.38 -11.66
C LEU A 65 -3.77 1.58 -10.23
N ALA A 66 -4.48 1.04 -9.22
CA ALA A 66 -4.03 1.10 -7.83
C ALA A 66 -2.69 0.36 -7.61
N VAL A 67 -2.47 -0.81 -8.24
CA VAL A 67 -1.16 -1.49 -8.20
C VAL A 67 -0.05 -0.63 -8.81
N VAL A 68 -0.32 0.04 -9.93
CA VAL A 68 0.65 0.96 -10.57
C VAL A 68 0.96 2.15 -9.67
N ILE A 69 -0.05 2.73 -9.01
CA ILE A 69 0.12 3.82 -8.05
C ILE A 69 1.00 3.37 -6.89
N HIS A 70 0.71 2.21 -6.28
CA HIS A 70 1.52 1.67 -5.19
C HIS A 70 2.97 1.39 -5.62
N ALA A 71 3.17 0.93 -6.86
CA ALA A 71 4.51 0.75 -7.42
C ALA A 71 5.28 2.08 -7.56
N PHE A 72 4.59 3.15 -7.99
CA PHE A 72 5.17 4.50 -8.06
C PHE A 72 5.49 5.04 -6.66
N GLU A 73 4.59 4.86 -5.69
CA GLU A 73 4.80 5.23 -4.29
C GLU A 73 6.00 4.49 -3.67
N ALA A 74 6.11 3.18 -3.92
CA ALA A 74 7.23 2.36 -3.49
C ALA A 74 8.56 2.83 -4.11
N TYR A 75 8.54 3.26 -5.37
CA TYR A 75 9.70 3.87 -6.02
C TYR A 75 10.10 5.19 -5.33
N LEU A 76 9.14 6.05 -5.00
CA LEU A 76 9.41 7.30 -4.26
C LEU A 76 10.03 7.04 -2.89
N ILE A 77 9.48 6.10 -2.10
CA ILE A 77 10.05 5.67 -0.82
C ILE A 77 11.51 5.23 -1.01
N ARG A 78 11.77 4.38 -2.00
CA ARG A 78 13.14 3.90 -2.26
C ARG A 78 14.11 5.05 -2.51
N GLN A 79 13.68 6.08 -3.24
CA GLN A 79 14.50 7.27 -3.48
C GLN A 79 14.71 8.10 -2.20
N ILE A 80 13.65 8.31 -1.41
CA ILE A 80 13.75 9.00 -0.11
C ILE A 80 14.73 8.27 0.81
N CYS A 81 14.61 6.94 0.93
CA CYS A 81 15.48 6.15 1.79
C CYS A 81 16.95 6.16 1.32
N LYS A 82 17.20 6.13 0.00
CA LYS A 82 18.54 6.27 -0.58
C LYS A 82 19.17 7.62 -0.24
N ASN A 83 18.41 8.71 -0.37
CA ASN A 83 18.89 10.06 -0.07
C ASN A 83 19.27 10.22 1.41
N HIS A 84 18.66 9.45 2.30
CA HIS A 84 18.95 9.45 3.74
C HIS A 84 19.93 8.34 4.17
N ASN A 85 20.55 7.62 3.22
CA ASN A 85 21.53 6.55 3.47
C ASN A 85 21.02 5.44 4.43
N LEU A 86 19.74 5.09 4.35
CA LEU A 86 19.21 3.95 5.11
C LEU A 86 19.84 2.63 4.63
N ASN A 87 19.90 1.65 5.52
CA ASN A 87 20.37 0.31 5.17
C ASN A 87 19.40 -0.36 4.15
N LYS A 88 19.89 -1.37 3.43
CA LYS A 88 19.10 -2.02 2.37
C LYS A 88 17.87 -2.77 2.91
N GLU A 89 17.96 -3.32 4.11
CA GLU A 89 16.88 -4.10 4.74
C GLU A 89 15.70 -3.20 5.11
N ASP A 90 15.95 -2.05 5.73
CA ASP A 90 14.94 -1.05 6.06
C ASP A 90 14.33 -0.45 4.79
N VAL A 91 15.14 -0.17 3.76
CA VAL A 91 14.63 0.28 2.45
C VAL A 91 13.64 -0.73 1.89
N LEU A 92 13.98 -2.02 1.89
CA LEU A 92 13.10 -3.07 1.40
C LEU A 92 11.83 -3.19 2.24
N GLY A 93 11.93 -3.08 3.56
CA GLY A 93 10.76 -3.11 4.43
C GLY A 93 9.81 -1.94 4.21
N TRP A 94 10.32 -0.72 4.02
CA TRP A 94 9.51 0.45 3.68
C TRP A 94 8.87 0.33 2.30
N VAL A 95 9.59 -0.22 1.31
CA VAL A 95 9.07 -0.51 -0.02
C VAL A 95 7.91 -1.52 0.06
N TRP A 96 8.09 -2.63 0.78
CA TRP A 96 7.05 -3.64 0.97
C TRP A 96 5.82 -3.09 1.68
N LEU A 97 6.04 -2.31 2.74
CA LEU A 97 4.95 -1.65 3.46
C LEU A 97 4.16 -0.74 2.50
N THR A 98 4.86 0.08 1.70
CA THR A 98 4.22 0.97 0.72
C THR A 98 3.43 0.21 -0.34
N LEU A 99 3.91 -0.95 -0.80
CA LEU A 99 3.14 -1.77 -1.73
C LEU A 99 1.81 -2.26 -1.14
N VAL A 100 1.74 -2.45 0.19
CA VAL A 100 0.53 -2.93 0.87
C VAL A 100 -0.44 -1.80 1.19
N ILE A 101 0.05 -0.69 1.76
CA ILE A 101 -0.81 0.38 2.30
C ILE A 101 -0.72 1.71 1.56
N GLY A 102 0.20 1.85 0.60
CA GLY A 102 0.38 3.05 -0.21
C GLY A 102 0.85 4.29 0.57
N TYR A 103 0.31 5.45 0.22
CA TYR A 103 0.62 6.76 0.80
C TYR A 103 0.77 6.81 2.34
N PRO A 104 -0.06 6.17 3.18
CA PRO A 104 0.16 6.05 4.61
C PRO A 104 1.59 5.67 5.02
N ALA A 105 2.26 4.78 4.30
CA ALA A 105 3.65 4.41 4.56
C ALA A 105 4.62 5.58 4.27
N ILE A 106 4.36 6.36 3.22
CA ILE A 106 5.15 7.54 2.87
C ILE A 106 5.01 8.61 3.96
N ALA A 107 3.78 8.87 4.41
CA ALA A 107 3.49 9.85 5.44
C ALA A 107 4.22 9.51 6.75
N GLU A 108 4.19 8.23 7.15
CA GLU A 108 4.90 7.75 8.34
C GLU A 108 6.42 7.92 8.20
N LEU A 109 7.01 7.48 7.08
CA LEU A 109 8.44 7.64 6.87
C LEU A 109 8.87 9.11 6.95
N LYS A 110 8.13 10.02 6.33
CA LYS A 110 8.39 11.46 6.40
C LYS A 110 8.26 12.00 7.81
N HIS A 111 7.26 11.56 8.56
CA HIS A 111 7.07 11.94 9.96
C HIS A 111 8.26 11.51 10.82
N VAL A 112 8.68 10.23 10.73
CA VAL A 112 9.84 9.71 11.47
C VAL A 112 11.14 10.42 11.09
N LEU A 113 11.32 10.74 9.81
CA LEU A 113 12.47 11.53 9.34
C LEU A 113 12.47 12.95 9.91
N SER A 114 11.30 13.60 9.97
CA SER A 114 11.19 14.95 10.52
C SER A 114 11.55 15.00 12.02
N LEU A 115 11.08 14.03 12.80
CA LEU A 115 11.39 13.92 14.24
C LEU A 115 12.87 13.66 14.55
N LYS A 116 13.62 13.09 13.60
CA LYS A 116 15.06 12.83 13.79
C LYS A 116 15.95 13.99 13.34
N ASN A 117 15.42 14.90 12.54
CA ASN A 117 16.12 16.08 12.04
C ASN A 117 15.79 17.35 12.85
N ALA A 118 14.80 17.28 13.74
CA ALA A 118 14.46 18.30 14.74
C ALA A 118 15.35 18.16 15.99
#